data_AF-A0A925FRN2-F1
#
_entry.id   AF-A0A925FRN2-F1
#
_cell.length_a   1.000
_cell.length_b   1.000
_cell.length_c   1.000
_cell.angle_alpha   90.00
_cell.angle_beta   90.00
_cell.angle_gamma   90.00
#
_symmetry.space_group_name_H-M   'P 1'
#
loop_
_entity.id
_entity.type
_entity.pdbx_description
1 polymer ?
#
loop_
_entity_poly.entity_id
_entity_poly.type
_entity_poly.pdbx_seq_one_letter_code
_entity_poly.pdbx_strand_id
1 'polypeptide(L)'
;MAGSIASGDLRPEAWLHTELPTAELRKEIKKVKGFGDYAADNLLKLLGRYDGLALDSWLRAGFYKKHNKEKICADKKIEKHYKKFGKWRGLVMWCDMTEKWFDEKADK
;
A
#
# COMPACT_ATOMS: atom_id res chain seq x y z
N MET A 1 7.24 -1.37 21.23
CA MET A 1 6.90 -2.45 20.27
C MET A 1 7.40 -3.79 20.79
N ALA A 2 8.71 -4.07 20.77
CA ALA A 2 9.24 -5.35 21.27
C ALA A 2 8.79 -5.71 22.70
N GLY A 3 8.86 -4.75 23.65
CA GLY A 3 8.37 -4.97 25.02
C GLY A 3 6.87 -5.28 25.10
N SER A 4 6.04 -4.58 24.31
CA SER A 4 4.58 -4.79 24.26
C SER A 4 4.19 -6.12 23.60
N ILE A 5 5.01 -6.63 22.68
CA ILE A 5 4.85 -7.96 22.10
C ILE A 5 5.23 -9.02 23.15
N ALA A 6 6.36 -8.82 23.83
CA ALA A 6 6.83 -9.74 24.86
C ALA A 6 5.88 -9.82 26.07
N SER A 7 5.21 -8.74 26.45
CA SER A 7 4.18 -8.74 27.50
C SER A 7 2.83 -9.30 27.05
N GLY A 8 2.61 -9.48 25.74
CA GLY A 8 1.34 -9.92 25.16
C GLY A 8 0.29 -8.80 24.96
N ASP A 9 0.61 -7.55 25.32
CA ASP A 9 -0.27 -6.39 25.13
C ASP A 9 -0.51 -6.05 23.65
N LEU A 10 0.44 -6.43 22.79
CA LEU A 10 0.33 -6.32 21.34
C LEU A 10 0.51 -7.70 20.72
N ARG A 11 -0.45 -8.14 19.91
CA ARG A 11 -0.44 -9.44 19.22
C ARG A 11 -0.55 -9.26 17.70
N PRO A 12 0.54 -8.89 16.99
CA PRO A 12 0.51 -8.64 15.55
C PRO A 12 0.12 -9.87 14.72
N GLU A 13 0.41 -11.07 15.21
CA GLU A 13 0.09 -12.34 14.53
C GLU A 13 -1.42 -12.50 14.33
N ALA A 14 -2.24 -11.93 15.24
CA ALA A 14 -3.69 -11.94 15.10
C ALA A 14 -4.18 -11.17 13.85
N TRP A 15 -3.38 -10.22 13.34
CA TRP A 15 -3.73 -9.46 12.15
C TRP A 15 -3.69 -10.30 10.86
N LEU A 16 -2.97 -11.42 10.84
CA LEU A 16 -2.99 -12.34 9.70
C LEU A 16 -4.34 -13.04 9.53
N HIS A 17 -5.05 -13.24 10.64
CA HIS A 17 -6.28 -14.04 10.70
C HIS A 17 -7.52 -13.21 11.05
N THR A 18 -7.39 -11.89 11.08
CA THR A 18 -8.48 -11.00 11.47
C THR A 18 -9.49 -10.82 10.34
N GLU A 19 -10.77 -10.89 10.71
CA GLU A 19 -11.91 -10.56 9.84
C GLU A 19 -12.26 -9.06 9.87
N LEU A 20 -11.46 -8.24 10.56
CA LEU A 20 -11.66 -6.79 10.56
C LEU A 20 -11.59 -6.23 9.13
N PRO A 21 -12.51 -5.32 8.75
CA PRO A 21 -12.38 -4.58 7.51
C PRO A 21 -11.04 -3.83 7.45
N THR A 22 -10.45 -3.70 6.25
CA THR A 22 -9.11 -3.08 6.10
C THR A 22 -9.01 -1.71 6.78
N ALA A 23 -10.05 -0.88 6.68
CA ALA A 23 -10.06 0.44 7.30
C ALA A 23 -9.94 0.40 8.83
N GLU A 24 -10.55 -0.59 9.47
CA GLU A 24 -10.48 -0.77 10.93
C GLU A 24 -9.15 -1.41 11.34
N LEU A 25 -8.69 -2.43 10.61
CA LEU A 25 -7.37 -3.02 10.83
C LEU A 25 -6.25 -1.97 10.69
N ARG A 26 -6.36 -1.06 9.72
CA ARG A 26 -5.45 0.07 9.55
C ARG A 26 -5.39 0.95 10.78
N LYS A 27 -6.54 1.24 11.41
CA LYS A 27 -6.59 2.04 12.65
C LYS A 27 -5.88 1.30 13.79
N GLU A 28 -6.11 0.00 13.94
CA GLU A 28 -5.43 -0.81 14.95
C GLU A 28 -3.91 -0.81 14.76
N ILE A 29 -3.43 -1.03 13.53
CA ILE A 29 -2.00 -0.98 13.20
C ILE A 29 -1.42 0.39 13.56
N LYS A 30 -2.13 1.48 13.23
CA LYS A 30 -1.68 2.86 13.52
C LYS A 30 -1.62 3.21 15.01
N LYS A 31 -2.25 2.44 15.90
CA LYS A 31 -2.09 2.63 17.36
C LYS A 31 -0.68 2.24 17.83
N VAL A 32 0.04 1.44 17.06
CA VAL A 32 1.41 1.06 17.39
C VAL A 32 2.36 2.21 17.05
N LYS A 33 3.08 2.71 18.06
CA LYS A 33 4.09 3.77 17.88
C LYS A 33 5.08 3.39 16.77
N GLY A 34 5.21 4.27 15.77
CA GLY A 34 6.05 4.07 14.58
C GLY A 34 5.29 3.69 13.32
N PHE A 35 4.02 3.29 13.42
CA PHE A 35 3.17 3.00 12.26
C PHE A 35 2.37 4.23 11.80
N GLY A 36 3.00 5.08 11.00
CA GLY A 36 2.31 6.14 10.23
C GLY A 36 1.52 5.59 9.04
N ASP A 37 0.90 6.48 8.25
CA ASP A 37 0.06 6.08 7.10
C ASP A 37 0.82 5.19 6.10
N TYR A 38 2.07 5.55 5.79
CA TYR A 38 2.91 4.77 4.88
C TYR A 38 3.24 3.37 5.42
N ALA A 39 3.66 3.28 6.68
CA ALA A 39 4.03 1.99 7.29
C ALA A 39 2.81 1.07 7.44
N ALA A 40 1.66 1.63 7.82
CA ALA A 40 0.42 0.87 7.95
C ALA A 40 -0.05 0.32 6.59
N ASP A 41 -0.05 1.14 5.53
CA ASP A 41 -0.49 0.71 4.22
C ASP A 41 0.47 -0.35 3.61
N ASN A 42 1.78 -0.25 3.85
CA ASN A 42 2.72 -1.29 3.42
C ASN A 42 2.56 -2.60 4.20
N LEU A 43 2.31 -2.54 5.51
CA LEU A 43 2.01 -3.74 6.29
C LEU A 43 0.72 -4.42 5.80
N LEU A 44 -0.32 -3.65 5.50
CA LEU A 44 -1.57 -4.19 4.95
C LEU A 44 -1.35 -4.95 3.64
N LYS A 45 -0.45 -4.48 2.76
CA LYS A 45 -0.07 -5.23 1.55
C LYS A 45 0.57 -6.58 1.87
N LEU A 46 1.41 -6.67 2.90
CA LEU A 46 1.99 -7.94 3.37
C LEU A 46 0.92 -8.88 3.96
N LEU A 47 -0.13 -8.33 4.56
CA LEU A 47 -1.30 -9.07 5.05
C LEU A 47 -2.32 -9.42 3.94
N GLY A 48 -1.98 -9.20 2.67
CA GLY A 48 -2.86 -9.47 1.53
C GLY A 48 -4.05 -8.52 1.38
N ARG A 49 -4.02 -7.36 2.05
CA ARG A 49 -5.07 -6.32 2.02
C ARG A 49 -4.66 -5.19 1.07
N TYR A 50 -5.06 -5.30 -0.20
CA TYR A 50 -4.58 -4.46 -1.31
C TYR A 50 -5.51 -3.30 -1.69
N ASP A 51 -6.51 -2.98 -0.88
CA ASP A 51 -7.43 -1.88 -1.16
C ASP A 51 -6.81 -0.51 -0.89
N GLY A 52 -5.65 -0.40 -0.23
CA GLY A 52 -4.89 0.86 -0.11
C GLY A 52 -3.94 1.08 -1.29
N LEU A 53 -3.82 2.33 -1.77
CA LEU A 53 -2.83 2.68 -2.79
C LEU A 53 -1.45 3.01 -2.20
N ALA A 54 -1.34 3.44 -0.93
CA ALA A 54 -0.07 3.77 -0.30
C ALA A 54 0.81 4.73 -1.14
N LEU A 55 0.22 5.81 -1.67
CA LEU A 55 0.90 6.69 -2.63
C LEU A 55 2.10 7.38 -1.97
N ASP A 56 3.30 7.07 -2.46
CA ASP A 56 4.55 7.75 -2.14
C ASP A 56 5.05 8.60 -3.33
N SER A 57 6.19 9.28 -3.17
CA SER A 57 6.73 10.16 -4.21
C SER A 57 7.13 9.40 -5.48
N TRP A 58 7.61 8.15 -5.34
CA TRP A 58 8.04 7.33 -6.47
C TRP A 58 6.85 6.82 -7.29
N LEU A 59 5.81 6.32 -6.62
CA LEU A 59 4.55 5.90 -7.26
C LEU A 59 3.88 7.07 -7.99
N ARG A 60 3.83 8.25 -7.37
CA ARG A 60 3.28 9.47 -8.00
C ARG A 60 4.06 9.82 -9.27
N ALA A 61 5.38 9.87 -9.18
CA ALA A 61 6.23 10.19 -10.33
C ALA A 61 6.09 9.15 -11.46
N GLY A 62 6.05 7.86 -11.11
CA GLY A 62 5.82 6.77 -12.05
C GLY A 62 4.47 6.90 -12.76
N PHE A 63 3.41 7.19 -12.00
CA PHE A 63 2.07 7.39 -12.55
C PHE A 63 2.01 8.59 -13.50
N TYR A 64 2.66 9.71 -13.16
CA TYR A 64 2.67 10.89 -14.03
C TYR A 64 3.28 10.56 -15.39
N LYS A 65 4.42 9.87 -15.39
CA LYS A 65 5.10 9.43 -16.61
C LYS A 65 4.25 8.45 -17.41
N LYS A 66 3.72 7.41 -16.78
CA LYS A 66 3.02 6.31 -17.46
C LYS A 66 1.61 6.68 -17.94
N HIS A 67 0.85 7.40 -17.11
CA HIS A 67 -0.60 7.56 -17.27
C HIS A 67 -1.09 9.00 -17.38
N ASN A 68 -0.22 10.00 -17.19
CA ASN A 68 -0.62 11.41 -17.18
C ASN A 68 0.25 12.34 -18.04
N LYS A 69 0.91 11.82 -19.08
CA LYS A 69 1.73 12.62 -20.02
C LYS A 69 2.76 13.49 -19.29
N GLU A 70 3.40 12.92 -18.27
CA GLU A 70 4.41 13.56 -17.41
C GLU A 70 3.91 14.76 -16.58
N LYS A 71 2.60 15.04 -16.58
CA LYS A 71 2.03 16.14 -15.79
C LYS A 71 1.78 15.68 -14.36
N ILE A 72 2.13 16.53 -13.40
CA ILE A 72 1.76 16.33 -11.99
C ILE A 72 0.23 16.41 -11.86
N CYS A 73 -0.36 15.54 -11.05
CA CYS A 73 -1.78 15.60 -10.72
C CYS A 73 -2.05 15.25 -9.25
N ALA A 74 -3.25 15.58 -8.79
CA ALA A 74 -3.68 15.25 -7.44
C ALA A 74 -3.91 13.73 -7.27
N ASP A 75 -3.68 13.23 -6.06
CA ASP A 75 -3.88 11.82 -5.69
C ASP A 75 -5.26 11.28 -6.07
N LYS A 76 -6.31 12.12 -5.99
CA LYS A 76 -7.68 11.76 -6.43
C LYS A 76 -7.75 11.28 -7.88
N LYS A 77 -6.87 11.77 -8.77
CA LYS A 77 -6.82 11.32 -10.16
C LYS A 77 -6.23 9.91 -10.26
N ILE A 78 -5.20 9.62 -9.47
CA ILE A 78 -4.58 8.30 -9.35
C ILE A 78 -5.59 7.30 -8.77
N GLU A 79 -6.27 7.69 -7.69
CA GLU A 79 -7.34 6.90 -7.08
C GLU A 79 -8.45 6.57 -8.07
N LYS A 80 -8.88 7.55 -8.88
CA LYS A 80 -9.91 7.34 -9.92
C LYS A 80 -9.44 6.36 -10.99
N HIS A 81 -8.18 6.41 -11.39
CA HIS A 81 -7.61 5.50 -12.39
C HIS A 81 -7.72 4.03 -11.95
N TYR A 82 -7.36 3.74 -10.69
CA TYR A 82 -7.37 2.36 -10.18
C TYR A 82 -8.70 1.94 -9.52
N LYS A 83 -9.68 2.86 -9.36
CA LYS A 83 -10.96 2.57 -8.69
C LYS A 83 -11.69 1.34 -9.24
N LYS A 84 -11.61 1.11 -10.55
CA LYS A 84 -12.27 -0.02 -11.24
C LYS A 84 -11.79 -1.40 -10.78
N PHE A 85 -10.62 -1.50 -10.17
CA PHE A 85 -10.05 -2.76 -9.69
C PHE A 85 -10.51 -3.14 -8.27
N GLY A 86 -11.36 -2.32 -7.64
CA GLY A 86 -11.97 -2.63 -6.34
C GLY A 86 -10.92 -2.93 -5.26
N LYS A 87 -11.10 -4.05 -4.54
CA LYS A 87 -10.19 -4.49 -3.46
C LYS A 87 -8.76 -4.80 -3.91
N TRP A 88 -8.54 -4.97 -5.22
CA TRP A 88 -7.22 -5.31 -5.79
C TRP A 88 -6.47 -4.08 -6.33
N ARG A 89 -7.04 -2.87 -6.19
CA ARG A 89 -6.51 -1.66 -6.81
C ARG A 89 -5.06 -1.34 -6.44
N GLY A 90 -4.66 -1.59 -5.20
CA GLY A 90 -3.28 -1.39 -4.73
C GLY A 90 -2.31 -2.43 -5.31
N LEU A 91 -2.76 -3.67 -5.48
CA LEU A 91 -1.97 -4.73 -6.12
C LEU A 91 -1.77 -4.42 -7.60
N VAL A 92 -2.84 -4.04 -8.30
CA VAL A 92 -2.75 -3.65 -9.72
C VAL A 92 -1.84 -2.45 -9.90
N MET A 93 -1.98 -1.41 -9.07
CA MET A 93 -1.08 -0.25 -9.10
C MET A 93 0.38 -0.66 -8.86
N TRP A 94 0.63 -1.59 -7.92
CA TRP A 94 1.98 -2.10 -7.68
C TRP A 94 2.55 -2.75 -8.93
N CYS A 95 1.86 -3.74 -9.49
CA CYS A 95 2.28 -4.43 -10.71
C CYS A 95 2.48 -3.46 -11.89
N ASP A 96 1.59 -2.48 -12.04
CA ASP A 96 1.65 -1.48 -13.10
C ASP A 96 2.87 -0.56 -12.98
N MET A 97 3.27 -0.18 -11.76
CA MET A 97 4.45 0.66 -11.52
C MET A 97 5.76 -0.13 -11.54
N THR A 98 5.71 -1.43 -11.24
CA THR A 98 6.89 -2.33 -11.25
C THR A 98 7.03 -3.14 -12.52
N GLU A 99 6.14 -3.00 -13.51
CA GLU A 99 6.12 -3.79 -14.75
C GLU A 99 7.51 -3.90 -15.39
N LYS A 100 8.19 -2.75 -15.52
CA LYS A 100 9.53 -2.67 -16.13
C LYS A 100 10.62 -3.44 -15.39
N TRP A 101 10.42 -3.83 -14.12
CA TRP A 101 11.40 -4.64 -13.38
C TRP A 101 11.45 -6.08 -13.87
N PHE A 102 10.44 -6.49 -14.65
CA PHE A 102 10.34 -7.84 -15.20
C PHE A 102 10.67 -7.91 -16.69
N ASP A 103 10.96 -6.77 -17.34
CA ASP A 103 11.48 -6.75 -18.70
C ASP A 103 13.00 -6.97 -18.68
N GLU A 104 13.45 -8.09 -19.24
CA GLU A 104 14.88 -8.48 -19.32
C GLU A 104 15.79 -7.47 -20.06
N LYS A 105 15.23 -6.41 -20.64
CA LYS A 105 15.95 -5.36 -21.39
C LYS A 105 15.97 -3.99 -20.70
N ALA A 106 15.45 -3.85 -19.49
CA ALA A 106 15.26 -2.54 -18.85
C ALA A 106 16.56 -1.83 -18.39
N ASP A 107 17.71 -2.51 -18.41
CA ASP A 107 19.03 -1.97 -18.04
C ASP A 107 20.12 -2.23 -19.11
N LYS A 108 19.83 -1.96 -20.39
CA LYS A 108 20.86 -1.81 -21.44
C LYS A 108 20.74 -0.47 -22.15
#